data_AF-I9B0K9-F1
#
_entry.id   AF-I9B0K9-F1
#
_cell.length_a   1.000
_cell.length_b   1.000
_cell.length_c   1.000
_cell.angle_alpha   90.00
_cell.angle_beta   90.00
_cell.angle_gamma   90.00
#
_symmetry.space_group_name_H-M   'P 1'
#
loop_
_entity.id
_entity.type
_entity.pdbx_description
1 polymer ?
#
loop_
_entity_poly.entity_id
_entity_poly.type
_entity_poly.pdbx_seq_one_letter_code
_entity_poly.pdbx_strand_id
1 'polypeptide(L)'
;MSKVRSDGEPVERMAKLMAELYYFMAKEMVERMGSELGKESIRAAIHNFGKARLVSMKEEAAERGLEINSETYTKVRDMPGISWERNPDHPEDITYCPMQDMWTELGDQELGTIYCEIDDVLYKGFNARLDRPLCKTSGDKVCRFIVTEV
;
A
#
# COMPACT_ATOMS: atom_id res chain seq x y z
N MET A 1 -6.84 -12.31 17.69
CA MET A 1 -7.23 -10.88 17.73
C MET A 1 -5.97 -10.08 17.84
N SER A 2 -5.76 -9.15 16.92
CA SER A 2 -4.46 -8.52 16.68
C SER A 2 -3.95 -7.82 17.92
N LYS A 3 -2.63 -7.86 18.15
CA LYS A 3 -2.01 -7.19 19.28
C LYS A 3 -1.46 -5.84 18.84
N VAL A 4 -2.32 -4.94 18.33
CA VAL A 4 -1.96 -3.52 18.24
C VAL A 4 -1.74 -3.03 19.67
N ARG A 5 -0.48 -2.83 20.05
CA ARG A 5 -0.14 -2.38 21.40
C ARG A 5 -0.13 -0.87 21.47
N SER A 6 -0.63 -0.31 22.57
CA SER A 6 -0.67 1.14 22.79
C SER A 6 0.71 1.78 22.98
N ASP A 7 1.72 0.98 23.32
CA ASP A 7 3.13 1.37 23.51
C ASP A 7 4.01 1.17 22.27
N GLY A 8 3.44 0.66 21.16
CA GLY A 8 4.15 0.46 19.90
C GLY A 8 4.43 1.75 19.12
N GLU A 9 5.25 1.65 18.08
CA GLU A 9 5.58 2.76 17.19
C GLU A 9 4.29 3.35 16.55
N PRO A 10 4.03 4.66 16.65
CA PRO A 10 2.76 5.26 16.21
C PRO A 10 2.38 5.01 14.75
N VAL A 11 3.32 5.10 13.81
CA VAL A 11 3.04 4.87 12.38
C VAL A 11 2.71 3.40 12.12
N GLU A 12 3.40 2.48 12.78
CA GLU A 12 3.16 1.04 12.69
C GLU A 12 1.75 0.72 13.20
N ARG A 13 1.38 1.30 14.36
CA ARG A 13 0.05 1.16 14.94
C ARG A 13 -1.03 1.67 14.00
N MET A 14 -0.84 2.85 13.42
CA MET A 14 -1.82 3.42 12.49
C MET A 14 -1.91 2.61 11.20
N ALA A 15 -0.79 2.11 10.67
CA ALA A 15 -0.76 1.23 9.50
C ALA A 15 -1.51 -0.08 9.76
N LYS A 16 -1.31 -0.69 10.93
CA LYS A 16 -2.02 -1.89 11.39
C LYS A 16 -3.52 -1.65 11.53
N LEU A 17 -3.93 -0.55 12.18
CA LEU A 17 -5.34 -0.17 12.32
C LEU A 17 -5.99 0.13 10.96
N MET A 18 -5.28 0.79 10.05
CA MET A 18 -5.77 1.04 8.68
C MET A 18 -5.94 -0.27 7.90
N ALA A 19 -4.98 -1.20 8.00
CA ALA A 19 -5.07 -2.51 7.38
C ALA A 19 -6.25 -3.35 7.92
N GLU A 20 -6.50 -3.28 9.23
CA GLU A 20 -7.62 -3.93 9.91
C GLU A 20 -8.96 -3.31 9.51
N LEU A 21 -9.07 -1.98 9.49
CA LEU A 21 -10.27 -1.28 9.01
C LEU A 21 -10.59 -1.65 7.56
N TYR A 22 -9.58 -1.60 6.68
CA TYR A 22 -9.72 -2.02 5.29
C TYR A 22 -10.23 -3.46 5.20
N TYR A 23 -9.63 -4.39 5.95
CA TYR A 23 -10.03 -5.80 5.94
C TYR A 23 -11.51 -5.97 6.28
N PHE A 24 -12.00 -5.36 7.37
CA PHE A 24 -13.39 -5.53 7.78
C PHE A 24 -14.36 -4.93 6.76
N MET A 25 -14.03 -3.78 6.17
CA MET A 25 -14.85 -3.18 5.12
C MET A 25 -14.87 -4.06 3.85
N ALA A 26 -13.70 -4.51 3.41
CA ALA A 26 -13.56 -5.35 2.21
C ALA A 26 -14.24 -6.71 2.39
N LYS A 27 -14.09 -7.34 3.55
CA LYS A 27 -14.73 -8.61 3.87
C LYS A 27 -16.25 -8.52 3.83
N GLU A 28 -16.83 -7.50 4.45
CA GLU A 28 -18.28 -7.26 4.38
C GLU A 28 -18.78 -7.06 2.94
N MET A 29 -17.99 -6.39 2.08
CA MET A 29 -18.32 -6.24 0.66
C MET A 29 -18.35 -7.60 -0.05
N VAL A 30 -17.34 -8.45 0.17
CA VAL A 30 -17.29 -9.81 -0.41
C VAL A 30 -18.43 -10.69 0.09
N GLU A 31 -18.73 -10.65 1.38
CA GLU A 31 -19.78 -11.48 1.99
C GLU A 31 -21.18 -11.09 1.49
N ARG A 32 -21.45 -9.80 1.29
CA ARG A 32 -22.76 -9.30 0.85
C ARG A 32 -22.97 -9.35 -0.65
N MET A 33 -21.90 -9.10 -1.43
CA MET A 33 -21.98 -8.94 -2.89
C MET A 33 -21.51 -10.19 -3.64
N GLY A 34 -20.92 -11.16 -2.94
CA GLY A 34 -20.24 -12.31 -3.52
C GLY A 34 -18.78 -12.00 -3.90
N SER A 35 -17.98 -13.06 -4.09
CA SER A 35 -16.54 -12.97 -4.37
C SER A 35 -16.21 -12.01 -5.51
N GLU A 36 -16.80 -12.21 -6.69
CA GLU A 36 -16.38 -11.48 -7.90
C GLU A 36 -16.75 -9.99 -7.81
N LEU A 37 -18.03 -9.68 -7.59
CA LEU A 37 -18.50 -8.31 -7.52
C LEU A 37 -17.95 -7.56 -6.28
N GLY A 38 -17.76 -8.27 -5.16
CA GLY A 38 -17.13 -7.73 -3.97
C GLY A 38 -15.68 -7.31 -4.24
N LYS A 39 -14.86 -8.21 -4.80
CA LYS A 39 -13.46 -7.93 -5.15
C LYS A 39 -13.32 -6.83 -6.21
N GLU A 40 -14.19 -6.80 -7.22
CA GLU A 40 -14.24 -5.70 -8.19
C GLU A 40 -14.53 -4.36 -7.52
N SER A 41 -15.52 -4.33 -6.62
CA SER A 41 -15.89 -3.12 -5.87
C SER A 41 -14.76 -2.64 -4.96
N ILE A 42 -14.02 -3.56 -4.33
CA ILE A 42 -12.85 -3.23 -3.51
C ILE A 42 -11.73 -2.64 -4.38
N ARG A 43 -11.40 -3.25 -5.53
CA ARG A 43 -10.40 -2.71 -6.46
C ARG A 43 -10.75 -1.29 -6.89
N ALA A 44 -12.00 -1.07 -7.27
CA ALA A 44 -12.48 0.27 -7.63
C ALA A 44 -12.31 1.27 -6.48
N ALA A 45 -12.64 0.88 -5.25
CA ALA A 45 -12.46 1.73 -4.07
C ALA A 45 -10.98 2.08 -3.82
N ILE A 46 -10.08 1.08 -3.89
CA ILE A 46 -8.63 1.27 -3.72
C ILE A 46 -8.04 2.17 -4.81
N HIS A 47 -8.45 1.98 -6.05
CA HIS A 47 -7.97 2.82 -7.16
C HIS A 47 -8.48 4.26 -7.04
N ASN A 48 -9.74 4.45 -6.63
CA ASN A 48 -10.28 5.79 -6.38
C ASN A 48 -9.60 6.48 -5.20
N PHE A 49 -9.31 5.74 -4.13
CA PHE A 49 -8.53 6.26 -3.00
C PHE A 49 -7.12 6.68 -3.44
N GLY A 50 -6.42 5.87 -4.25
CA GLY A 50 -5.13 6.23 -4.84
C GLY A 50 -5.20 7.49 -5.69
N LYS A 51 -6.22 7.62 -6.56
CA LYS A 51 -6.44 8.83 -7.37
C LYS A 51 -6.68 10.08 -6.53
N ALA A 52 -7.45 9.97 -5.45
CA ALA A 52 -7.68 11.08 -4.53
C ALA A 52 -6.38 11.55 -3.85
N ARG A 53 -5.53 10.61 -3.42
CA ARG A 53 -4.19 10.92 -2.88
C ARG A 53 -3.30 11.61 -3.91
N LEU A 54 -3.32 11.16 -5.16
CA LEU A 54 -2.54 11.77 -6.24
C LEU A 54 -2.88 13.25 -6.46
N VAL A 55 -4.14 13.66 -6.28
CA VAL A 55 -4.51 15.09 -6.41
C VAL A 55 -3.71 15.91 -5.41
N SER A 56 -3.77 15.55 -4.12
CA SER A 56 -3.05 16.27 -3.06
C SER A 56 -1.52 16.20 -3.23
N MET A 57 -0.96 15.06 -3.60
CA MET A 57 0.49 14.93 -3.83
C MET A 57 0.98 15.79 -5.01
N LYS A 58 0.17 15.92 -6.07
CA LYS A 58 0.51 16.75 -7.24
C LYS A 58 0.34 18.23 -6.96
N GLU A 59 -0.65 18.60 -6.15
CA GLU A 59 -0.79 19.96 -5.62
C GLU A 59 0.47 20.34 -4.82
N GLU A 60 0.92 19.50 -3.89
CA GLU A 60 2.16 19.74 -3.13
C GLU A 60 3.39 19.83 -4.06
N ALA A 61 3.51 18.94 -5.04
CA ALA A 61 4.59 18.99 -6.01
C ALA A 61 4.62 20.32 -6.78
N ALA A 62 3.45 20.81 -7.21
CA ALA A 62 3.31 22.10 -7.90
C ALA A 62 3.67 23.28 -6.99
N GLU A 63 3.20 23.29 -5.74
CA GLU A 63 3.56 24.30 -4.74
C GLU A 63 5.06 24.38 -4.48
N ARG A 64 5.74 23.22 -4.54
CA ARG A 64 7.19 23.08 -4.36
C ARG A 64 7.99 23.29 -5.66
N GLY A 65 7.34 23.55 -6.79
CA GLY A 65 7.99 23.71 -8.09
C GLY A 65 8.68 22.45 -8.62
N LEU A 66 8.17 21.26 -8.27
CA LEU A 66 8.71 19.97 -8.66
C LEU A 66 8.01 19.44 -9.91
N GLU A 67 8.79 18.85 -10.83
CA GLU A 67 8.24 18.13 -11.98
C GLU A 67 7.63 16.79 -11.57
N ILE A 68 6.69 16.28 -12.37
CA ILE A 68 6.04 14.99 -12.11
C ILE A 68 6.91 13.85 -12.67
N ASN A 69 7.67 13.18 -11.79
CA ASN A 69 8.50 12.02 -12.06
C ASN A 69 8.66 11.14 -10.80
N SER A 70 9.32 9.99 -10.91
CA SER A 70 9.45 9.05 -9.80
C SER A 70 10.23 9.62 -8.61
N GLU A 71 11.22 10.49 -8.85
CA GLU A 71 11.99 11.15 -7.79
C GLU A 71 11.08 12.05 -6.95
N THR A 72 10.22 12.85 -7.60
CA THR A 72 9.25 13.71 -6.92
C THR A 72 8.29 12.89 -6.07
N TYR A 73 7.81 11.73 -6.55
CA TYR A 73 6.95 10.86 -5.74
C TYR A 73 7.59 10.53 -4.39
N THR A 74 8.90 10.21 -4.35
CA THR A 74 9.58 9.91 -3.07
C THR A 74 9.62 11.10 -2.11
N LYS A 75 9.53 12.34 -2.62
CA LYS A 75 9.57 13.59 -1.86
C LYS A 75 8.21 14.06 -1.36
N VAL A 76 7.12 13.68 -2.03
CA VAL A 76 5.74 14.13 -1.72
C VAL A 76 4.81 12.99 -1.31
N ARG A 77 5.31 11.74 -1.22
CA ARG A 77 4.49 10.63 -0.73
C ARG A 77 4.01 10.93 0.70
N ASP A 78 2.70 10.90 0.87
CA ASP A 78 1.98 11.17 2.13
C ASP A 78 2.11 10.04 3.17
N MET A 79 2.40 8.81 2.72
CA MET A 79 2.49 7.64 3.57
C MET A 79 3.92 7.47 4.09
N PRO A 80 4.17 7.64 5.40
CA PRO A 80 5.50 7.48 5.97
C PRO A 80 5.97 6.04 5.86
N GLY A 81 7.25 5.84 5.52
CA GLY A 81 7.86 4.49 5.42
C GLY A 81 8.64 4.05 6.65
N ILE A 82 8.62 4.82 7.75
CA ILE A 82 9.50 4.59 8.91
C ILE A 82 9.26 3.23 9.61
N SER A 83 8.06 2.68 9.49
CA SER A 83 7.69 1.37 10.08
C SER A 83 7.81 0.21 9.10
N TRP A 84 8.29 0.46 7.88
CA TRP A 84 8.62 -0.57 6.90
C TRP A 84 10.13 -0.79 6.95
N GLU A 85 10.54 -2.05 7.13
CA GLU A 85 11.96 -2.39 7.10
C GLU A 85 12.37 -2.76 5.69
N ARG A 86 13.53 -2.26 5.28
CA ARG A 86 14.18 -2.62 4.00
C ARG A 86 15.39 -3.50 4.29
N ASN A 87 15.70 -4.37 3.34
CA ASN A 87 16.98 -5.07 3.37
C ASN A 87 18.12 -4.04 3.14
N PRO A 88 19.11 -3.95 4.03
CA PRO A 88 20.23 -3.00 3.87
C PRO A 88 21.09 -3.28 2.64
N ASP A 89 21.21 -4.56 2.24
CA ASP A 89 21.98 -4.96 1.06
C ASP A 89 21.17 -4.92 -0.24
N HIS A 90 19.83 -4.89 -0.12
CA HIS A 90 18.87 -4.84 -1.22
C HIS A 90 17.75 -3.84 -0.91
N PRO A 91 18.00 -2.51 -1.06
CA PRO A 91 17.04 -1.48 -0.67
C PRO A 91 15.68 -1.54 -1.37
N GLU A 92 15.60 -2.22 -2.52
CA GLU A 92 14.37 -2.54 -3.25
C GLU A 92 13.46 -3.54 -2.52
N ASP A 93 14.01 -4.31 -1.57
CA ASP A 93 13.30 -5.34 -0.83
C ASP A 93 12.78 -4.81 0.50
N ILE A 94 11.46 -4.86 0.66
CA ILE A 94 10.78 -4.65 1.94
C ILE A 94 10.71 -5.98 2.68
N THR A 95 11.42 -6.07 3.81
CA THR A 95 11.50 -7.26 4.67
C THR A 95 10.38 -7.31 5.69
N TYR A 96 9.93 -6.14 6.18
CA TYR A 96 8.80 -5.99 7.10
C TYR A 96 7.76 -4.99 6.58
N CYS A 97 6.49 -5.37 6.64
CA CYS A 97 5.35 -4.54 6.28
C CYS A 97 4.26 -4.69 7.36
N PRO A 98 3.94 -3.64 8.14
CA PRO A 98 2.96 -3.74 9.22
C PRO A 98 1.54 -4.05 8.74
N MET A 99 1.20 -3.64 7.51
CA MET A 99 -0.11 -3.98 6.91
C MET A 99 -0.20 -5.46 6.56
N GLN A 100 0.86 -6.04 5.98
CA GLN A 100 0.90 -7.46 5.65
C GLN A 100 0.96 -8.34 6.90
N ASP A 101 1.66 -7.90 7.94
CA ASP A 101 1.64 -8.53 9.26
C ASP A 101 0.20 -8.64 9.78
N MET A 102 -0.55 -7.52 9.75
CA MET A 102 -1.96 -7.50 10.14
C MET A 102 -2.83 -8.47 9.32
N TRP A 103 -2.72 -8.47 8.00
CA TRP A 103 -3.49 -9.37 7.15
C TRP A 103 -3.13 -10.85 7.34
N THR A 104 -1.87 -11.14 7.70
CA THR A 104 -1.44 -12.49 8.10
C THR A 104 -2.16 -12.95 9.36
N GLU A 105 -2.23 -12.09 10.38
CA GLU A 105 -2.94 -12.40 11.63
C GLU A 105 -4.45 -12.58 11.42
N LEU A 106 -5.04 -11.82 10.48
CA LEU A 106 -6.45 -11.92 10.09
C LEU A 106 -6.75 -13.12 9.18
N GLY A 107 -5.71 -13.81 8.68
CA GLY A 107 -5.82 -15.00 7.84
C GLY A 107 -6.27 -14.72 6.41
N ASP A 108 -6.05 -13.50 5.89
CA ASP A 108 -6.51 -13.10 4.56
C ASP A 108 -5.49 -12.26 3.80
N GLN A 109 -4.64 -12.94 3.03
CA GLN A 109 -3.66 -12.29 2.17
C GLN A 109 -4.26 -11.83 0.82
N GLU A 110 -5.41 -12.38 0.42
CA GLU A 110 -6.01 -12.06 -0.87
C GLU A 110 -6.55 -10.63 -0.87
N LEU A 111 -7.29 -10.25 0.16
CA LEU A 111 -7.74 -8.87 0.32
C LEU A 111 -6.54 -7.93 0.50
N GLY A 112 -5.50 -8.34 1.22
CA GLY A 112 -4.25 -7.58 1.32
C GLY A 112 -3.59 -7.33 -0.04
N THR A 113 -3.60 -8.32 -0.93
CA THR A 113 -3.08 -8.18 -2.30
C THR A 113 -3.84 -7.14 -3.11
N ILE A 114 -5.18 -7.08 -2.97
CA ILE A 114 -6.00 -6.07 -3.63
C ILE A 114 -5.66 -4.66 -3.12
N TYR A 115 -5.45 -4.48 -1.81
CA TYR A 115 -5.05 -3.18 -1.27
C TYR A 115 -3.73 -2.70 -1.87
N CYS A 116 -2.76 -3.61 -1.99
CA CYS A 116 -1.44 -3.32 -2.54
C CYS A 116 -1.46 -2.81 -3.99
N GLU A 117 -2.55 -2.98 -4.74
CA GLU A 117 -2.72 -2.39 -6.08
C GLU A 117 -2.67 -0.85 -6.07
N ILE A 118 -2.86 -0.21 -4.90
CA ILE A 118 -2.74 1.25 -4.77
C ILE A 118 -1.36 1.77 -5.20
N ASP A 119 -0.30 0.99 -4.98
CA ASP A 119 1.05 1.41 -5.32
C ASP A 119 1.19 1.63 -6.84
N ASP A 120 0.57 0.78 -7.66
CA ASP A 120 0.58 0.94 -9.12
C ASP A 120 -0.11 2.24 -9.55
N VAL A 121 -1.22 2.62 -8.90
CA VAL A 121 -1.89 3.89 -9.14
C VAL A 121 -0.97 5.07 -8.81
N LEU A 122 -0.31 5.02 -7.64
CA LEU A 122 0.55 6.10 -7.17
C LEU A 122 1.79 6.27 -8.05
N TYR A 123 2.52 5.20 -8.37
CA TYR A 123 3.69 5.26 -9.24
C TYR A 123 3.33 5.75 -10.65
N LYS A 124 2.24 5.23 -11.26
CA LYS A 124 1.78 5.71 -12.58
C LYS A 124 1.41 7.18 -12.57
N GLY A 125 0.86 7.66 -11.45
CA GLY A 125 0.56 9.09 -11.27
C GLY A 125 1.79 9.99 -11.39
N PHE A 126 2.98 9.45 -11.14
CA PHE A 126 4.28 10.13 -11.21
C PHE A 126 5.16 9.63 -12.36
N ASN A 127 4.55 9.20 -13.48
CA ASN A 127 5.25 8.73 -14.68
C ASN A 127 6.22 7.58 -14.41
N ALA A 128 5.90 6.74 -13.43
CA ALA A 128 6.69 5.57 -13.08
C ALA A 128 5.87 4.29 -13.23
N ARG A 129 6.54 3.22 -13.62
CA ARG A 129 6.00 1.86 -13.60
C ARG A 129 6.61 1.12 -12.42
N LEU A 130 5.75 0.46 -11.64
CA LEU A 130 6.16 -0.48 -10.62
C LEU A 130 6.06 -1.92 -11.17
N ASP A 131 7.14 -2.68 -11.05
CA ASP A 131 7.14 -4.13 -11.14
C ASP A 131 7.41 -4.73 -9.75
N ARG A 132 6.64 -5.76 -9.40
CA ARG A 132 6.67 -6.43 -8.10
C ARG A 132 6.75 -7.95 -8.27
N PRO A 133 7.94 -8.47 -8.62
CA PRO A 133 8.10 -9.91 -8.88
C PRO A 133 8.06 -10.77 -7.61
N LEU A 134 8.25 -10.16 -6.42
CA LEU A 134 8.12 -10.81 -5.12
C LEU A 134 7.15 -10.00 -4.27
N CYS A 135 6.17 -10.65 -3.64
CA CYS A 135 5.18 -10.00 -2.79
C CYS A 135 4.82 -10.86 -1.57
N LYS A 136 4.94 -10.29 -0.37
CA LYS A 136 4.61 -11.00 0.88
C LYS A 136 3.15 -11.45 0.94
N THR A 137 2.22 -10.68 0.37
CA THR A 137 0.80 -11.09 0.29
C THR A 137 0.56 -12.22 -0.72
N SER A 138 1.55 -12.53 -1.56
CA SER A 138 1.53 -13.68 -2.48
C SER A 138 2.30 -14.88 -1.93
N GLY A 139 2.82 -14.80 -0.69
CA GLY A 139 3.56 -15.87 -0.02
C GLY A 139 5.08 -15.73 -0.07
N ASP A 140 5.62 -14.67 -0.66
CA ASP A 140 7.07 -14.42 -0.67
C ASP A 140 7.60 -13.91 0.67
N LYS A 141 8.92 -13.95 0.84
CA LYS A 141 9.58 -13.45 2.06
C LYS A 141 9.67 -11.93 2.10
N VAL A 142 9.69 -11.27 0.94
CA VAL A 142 9.88 -9.83 0.77
C VAL A 142 8.88 -9.28 -0.24
N CYS A 143 8.63 -7.96 -0.20
CA CYS A 143 8.04 -7.25 -1.33
C CYS A 143 9.17 -6.54 -2.08
N ARG A 144 9.41 -6.91 -3.34
CA ARG A 144 10.46 -6.30 -4.17
C ARG A 144 9.88 -5.19 -5.04
N PHE A 145 10.39 -3.97 -4.89
CA PHE A 145 9.92 -2.79 -5.63
C PHE A 145 10.92 -2.42 -6.73
N ILE A 146 10.62 -2.78 -7.97
CA ILE A 146 11.39 -2.38 -9.15
C ILE A 146 10.65 -1.23 -9.82
N VAL A 147 11.23 -0.03 -9.79
CA VAL A 147 10.61 1.19 -10.34
C VAL A 147 11.37 1.65 -11.57
N THR A 148 10.65 1.90 -12.66
CA THR A 148 11.20 2.42 -13.92
C THR A 148 10.42 3.64 -14.39
N GLU A 149 11.09 4.69 -14.85
CA GLU A 149 10.45 5.84 -15.50
C GLU A 149 9.75 5.42 -16.81
N VAL A 150 8.70 6.14 -17.18
CA VAL A 150 7.85 5.89 -18.36
C VAL A 150 7.75 7.12 -19.25
#